data_AF-A0A9X0W9X6-F1
#
_entry.id   AF-A0A9X0W9X6-F1
#
_cell.length_a   1.000
_cell.length_b   1.000
_cell.length_c   1.000
_cell.angle_alpha   90.00
_cell.angle_beta   90.00
_cell.angle_gamma   90.00
#
_symmetry.space_group_name_H-M   'P 1'
#
loop_
_entity.id
_entity.type
_entity.pdbx_description
1 polymer ?
#
loop_
_entity_poly.entity_id
_entity_poly.type
_entity_poly.pdbx_seq_one_letter_code
_entity_poly.pdbx_strand_id
1 'polypeptide(L)'
;MTIPPLVAEQRHLAGLLEAIQRCVYFLQASRAKAPWPLQPEELAARYKEIALFETLAAMNERFAKLQDTLGAYRALVQSSVQAPSAQRRRKRRSAKR
;
A
#
# COMPACT_ATOMS: atom_id res chain seq x y z
N MET A 1 2.27 28.53 10.29
CA MET A 1 3.27 28.37 9.21
C MET A 1 2.81 27.27 8.28
N THR A 2 2.60 27.54 6.99
CA THR A 2 2.16 26.55 6.00
C THR A 2 3.35 25.73 5.51
N ILE A 3 3.20 24.41 5.49
CA ILE A 3 4.25 23.50 5.01
C ILE A 3 4.32 23.63 3.48
N PRO A 4 5.52 23.75 2.87
CA PRO A 4 5.64 23.79 1.42
C PRO A 4 5.03 22.54 0.77
N PRO A 5 4.32 22.65 -0.37
CA PRO A 5 3.63 21.52 -1.00
C PRO A 5 4.51 20.28 -1.22
N LEU A 6 5.75 20.47 -1.68
CA LEU A 6 6.71 19.39 -1.89
C LEU A 6 7.07 18.66 -0.58
N VAL A 7 7.21 19.40 0.53
CA VAL A 7 7.51 18.82 1.84
C VAL A 7 6.29 18.04 2.37
N ALA A 8 5.08 18.51 2.08
CA ALA A 8 3.85 17.79 2.41
C ALA A 8 3.74 16.46 1.63
N GLU A 9 4.05 16.46 0.32
CA GLU A 9 4.06 15.25 -0.50
C GLU A 9 5.13 14.24 -0.03
N GLN A 10 6.34 14.70 0.30
CA GLN A 10 7.40 13.83 0.83
C GLN A 10 7.00 13.18 2.16
N ARG A 11 6.37 13.93 3.06
CA ARG A 11 5.85 13.40 4.33
C ARG A 11 4.75 12.38 4.09
N HIS A 12 3.84 12.65 3.16
CA HIS A 12 2.77 11.71 2.81
C HIS A 12 3.35 10.40 2.23
N LEU A 13 4.33 10.51 1.33
CA LEU A 13 5.05 9.37 0.76
C LEU A 13 5.75 8.54 1.83
N ALA A 14 6.46 9.18 2.77
CA ALA A 14 7.10 8.50 3.88
C ALA A 14 6.09 7.71 4.73
N GLY A 15 4.92 8.31 5.01
CA GLY A 15 3.84 7.64 5.75
C GLY A 15 3.28 6.42 5.00
N LEU A 16 3.13 6.49 3.67
CA LEU A 16 2.70 5.34 2.86
C LEU A 16 3.73 4.20 2.89
N LEU A 17 5.02 4.51 2.82
CA LEU A 17 6.09 3.52 2.90
C LEU A 17 6.13 2.84 4.27
N GLU A 18 5.97 3.60 5.35
CA GLU A 18 5.89 3.04 6.71
C GLU A 18 4.66 2.13 6.86
N ALA A 19 3.51 2.56 6.34
CA ALA A 19 2.28 1.75 6.36
C ALA A 19 2.46 0.43 5.59
N ILE A 20 3.11 0.45 4.43
CA ILE A 20 3.47 -0.76 3.66
C ILE A 20 4.36 -1.67 4.51
N GLN A 21 5.44 -1.13 5.10
CA GLN A 21 6.36 -1.89 5.92
C GLN A 21 5.65 -2.57 7.10
N ARG A 22 4.75 -1.85 7.79
CA ARG A 22 3.96 -2.40 8.90
C ARG A 22 3.04 -3.53 8.42
N CYS A 23 2.38 -3.36 7.26
CA CYS A 23 1.53 -4.42 6.71
C CYS A 23 2.33 -5.69 6.42
N VAL A 24 3.50 -5.57 5.78
CA VAL A 24 4.38 -6.71 5.49
C VAL A 24 4.88 -7.37 6.78
N TYR A 25 5.28 -6.59 7.78
CA TYR A 25 5.74 -7.12 9.07
C TYR A 25 4.66 -7.98 9.75
N PHE A 26 3.43 -7.46 9.88
CA PHE A 26 2.35 -8.22 10.50
C PHE A 26 1.91 -9.41 9.65
N LEU A 27 1.99 -9.29 8.32
CA LEU A 27 1.68 -10.40 7.42
C LEU A 27 2.68 -11.55 7.58
N GLN A 28 3.97 -11.24 7.67
CA GLN A 28 5.03 -12.20 7.96
C GLN A 28 4.80 -12.89 9.31
N ALA A 29 4.42 -12.12 10.34
CA ALA A 29 4.10 -12.67 11.66
C ALA A 29 2.86 -13.58 11.64
N SER A 30 1.80 -13.21 10.90
CA SER A 30 0.61 -14.06 10.74
C SER A 30 0.91 -15.33 9.93
N ARG A 31 1.75 -15.23 8.90
CA ARG A 31 2.21 -16.39 8.12
C ARG A 31 2.93 -17.42 9.00
N ALA A 32 3.68 -17.00 10.01
CA ALA A 32 4.35 -17.94 10.92
C ALA A 32 3.39 -18.76 11.80
N LYS A 33 2.11 -18.35 11.91
CA LYS A 33 1.09 -19.01 12.74
C LYS A 33 0.28 -20.06 12.00
N ALA A 34 0.36 -20.11 10.68
CA ALA A 34 -0.39 -21.04 9.86
C ALA A 34 0.55 -21.82 8.92
N PRO A 35 0.40 -23.14 8.80
CA PRO A 35 1.09 -23.89 7.76
C PRO A 35 0.65 -23.36 6.40
N TRP A 36 1.62 -23.08 5.53
CA TRP A 36 1.37 -22.61 4.16
C TRP A 36 2.32 -23.33 3.19
N PRO A 37 1.85 -23.76 2.01
CA PRO A 37 0.49 -23.64 1.48
C PRO A 37 -0.50 -24.56 2.19
N LEU A 38 -1.72 -24.06 2.44
CA LEU A 38 -2.82 -24.88 2.97
C LEU A 38 -3.38 -25.75 1.85
N GLN A 39 -3.52 -27.05 2.12
CA GLN A 39 -4.19 -27.96 1.21
C GLN A 39 -5.71 -27.95 1.45
N PRO A 40 -6.53 -28.19 0.41
CA PRO A 40 -7.98 -28.25 0.54
C PRO A 40 -8.46 -29.26 1.59
N GLU A 41 -7.78 -30.40 1.71
CA GLU A 41 -8.10 -31.47 2.65
C GLU A 41 -7.86 -31.02 4.10
N GLU A 42 -6.81 -30.23 4.34
CA GLU A 42 -6.49 -29.67 5.65
C GLU A 42 -7.52 -28.63 6.09
N LEU A 43 -7.98 -27.78 5.15
CA LEU A 43 -9.06 -26.83 5.40
C LEU A 43 -10.38 -27.54 5.71
N ALA A 44 -10.71 -28.60 4.96
CA ALA A 44 -11.91 -29.39 5.18
C ALA A 44 -11.88 -30.11 6.55
N ALA A 45 -10.73 -30.64 6.95
CA ALA A 45 -10.56 -31.27 8.26
C ALA A 45 -10.67 -30.27 9.42
N ARG A 46 -10.25 -29.02 9.20
CA ARG A 46 -10.12 -27.97 10.23
C ARG A 46 -11.20 -26.89 10.14
N TYR A 47 -12.30 -27.15 9.42
CA TYR A 47 -13.35 -26.16 9.12
C TYR A 47 -14.02 -25.51 10.35
N LYS A 48 -13.92 -26.14 11.54
CA LYS A 48 -14.43 -25.60 12.81
C LYS A 48 -13.35 -24.94 13.68
N GLU A 49 -12.09 -24.94 13.26
CA GLU A 49 -11.01 -24.33 14.02
C GLU A 49 -11.01 -22.81 13.87
N ILE A 50 -11.69 -22.13 14.79
CA ILE A 50 -11.83 -20.66 14.79
C ILE A 50 -10.45 -19.97 14.70
N ALA A 51 -9.46 -20.41 15.46
CA ALA A 51 -8.12 -19.79 15.48
C ALA A 51 -7.42 -19.80 14.11
N LEU A 52 -7.64 -20.85 13.30
CA LEU A 52 -7.13 -20.91 11.92
C LEU A 52 -7.78 -19.83 11.06
N PHE A 53 -9.11 -19.73 11.10
CA PHE A 53 -9.85 -18.76 10.30
C PHE A 53 -9.65 -17.31 10.76
N GLU A 54 -9.46 -17.06 12.05
CA GLU A 54 -9.05 -15.74 12.56
C GLU A 54 -7.67 -15.34 12.01
N THR A 55 -6.72 -16.27 11.98
CA THR A 55 -5.40 -16.03 11.40
C THR A 55 -5.50 -15.74 9.89
N LEU A 56 -6.30 -16.51 9.16
CA LEU A 56 -6.53 -16.30 7.72
C LEU A 56 -7.26 -14.99 7.42
N ALA A 57 -8.27 -14.63 8.22
CA ALA A 57 -8.99 -13.37 8.11
C ALA A 57 -8.06 -12.18 8.37
N ALA A 58 -7.22 -12.27 9.41
CA ALA A 58 -6.21 -11.25 9.70
C ALA A 58 -5.19 -11.10 8.56
N MET A 59 -4.77 -12.21 7.92
CA MET A 59 -3.91 -12.14 6.73
C MET A 59 -4.62 -11.43 5.58
N ASN A 60 -5.88 -11.78 5.30
CA ASN A 60 -6.66 -11.17 4.23
C ASN A 60 -6.86 -9.65 4.43
N GLU A 61 -7.19 -9.22 5.65
CA GLU A 61 -7.33 -7.80 5.99
C GLU A 61 -6.03 -7.02 5.76
N ARG A 62 -4.89 -7.60 6.18
CA ARG A 62 -3.57 -6.95 5.99
C ARG A 62 -3.14 -6.92 4.53
N PHE A 63 -3.47 -7.95 3.74
CA PHE A 63 -3.26 -7.95 2.30
C PHE A 63 -4.10 -6.88 1.59
N ALA A 64 -5.38 -6.75 1.92
CA ALA A 64 -6.24 -5.71 1.37
C ALA A 64 -5.69 -4.31 1.68
N LYS A 65 -5.31 -4.06 2.95
CA LYS A 65 -4.70 -2.80 3.36
C LYS A 65 -3.38 -2.51 2.64
N LEU A 66 -2.56 -3.55 2.39
CA LEU A 66 -1.32 -3.43 1.62
C LEU A 66 -1.62 -3.02 0.17
N GLN A 67 -2.61 -3.65 -0.48
CA GLN A 67 -3.03 -3.32 -1.84
C GLN A 67 -3.51 -1.87 -1.95
N ASP A 68 -4.35 -1.41 -1.01
CA ASP A 68 -4.83 -0.03 -0.98
C ASP A 68 -3.69 0.97 -0.81
N THR A 69 -2.76 0.69 0.11
CA THR A 69 -1.62 1.58 0.38
C THR A 69 -0.65 1.64 -0.81
N LEU A 70 -0.42 0.51 -1.49
CA LEU A 70 0.37 0.48 -2.72
C LEU A 70 -0.33 1.21 -3.87
N GLY A 71 -1.65 1.10 -3.97
CA GLY A 71 -2.46 1.87 -4.92
C GLY A 71 -2.32 3.37 -4.71
N ALA A 72 -2.42 3.83 -3.46
CA ALA A 72 -2.22 5.23 -3.09
C ALA A 72 -0.79 5.72 -3.40
N TYR A 73 0.22 4.91 -3.06
CA TYR A 73 1.62 5.19 -3.41
C TYR A 73 1.79 5.37 -4.92
N ARG A 74 1.26 4.43 -5.72
CA ARG A 74 1.35 4.48 -7.18
C ARG A 74 0.69 5.72 -7.75
N ALA A 75 -0.49 6.09 -7.23
CA ALA A 75 -1.19 7.30 -7.65
C ALA A 75 -0.38 8.58 -7.34
N LEU A 76 0.24 8.67 -6.17
CA LEU A 76 1.09 9.80 -5.78
C LEU A 76 2.37 9.90 -6.64
N VAL A 77 2.99 8.77 -6.95
CA VAL A 77 4.15 8.74 -7.86
C VAL A 77 3.74 9.16 -9.27
N GLN A 78 2.58 8.73 -9.76
CA GLN A 78 2.09 9.15 -11.09
C GLN A 78 1.76 10.65 -11.16
N SER A 79 1.16 11.22 -10.11
CA SER A 79 0.85 12.66 -10.07
C SER A 79 2.12 13.52 -10.05
N SER A 80 3.14 13.11 -9.29
CA SER A 80 4.44 13.80 -9.26
C SER A 80 5.23 13.69 -10.58
N VAL A 81 5.05 12.62 -11.35
CA VAL A 81 5.66 12.45 -12.69
C VAL A 81 4.95 13.29 -13.76
N GLN A 82 3.64 13.56 -13.64
CA GLN A 82 2.89 14.38 -14.60
C GLN A 82 3.01 15.89 -14.37
N ALA A 83 3.22 16.34 -13.12
CA ALA A 83 3.34 17.75 -12.74
C ALA A 83 4.41 18.57 -13.51
N PRO A 84 5.61 18.05 -13.86
CA PRO A 84 6.63 18.84 -14.57
C PRO A 84 6.25 19.16 -16.02
N SER A 85 5.38 18.33 -16.63
CA SER A 85 5.01 18.44 -18.05
C SER A 85 4.05 19.60 -18.33
N ALA A 86 3.12 19.86 -17.40
CA ALA A 86 2.14 20.94 -17.51
C ALA A 86 2.79 22.33 -17.33
N GLN A 87 3.74 22.46 -16.39
CA GLN A 87 4.49 23.69 -16.12
C GLN A 87 5.36 24.10 -17.34
N ARG A 88 6.01 23.12 -18.00
CA ARG A 88 6.81 23.34 -19.22
C ARG A 88 5.96 23.76 -20.42
N ARG A 89 4.74 23.21 -20.57
CA ARG A 89 3.80 23.59 -21.64
C ARG A 89 3.28 25.02 -21.51
N ARG A 90 3.01 25.49 -20.28
CA ARG A 90 2.60 26.88 -20.01
C ARG A 90 3.72 27.89 -20.32
N LYS A 91 4.95 27.65 -19.86
CA LYS A 91 6.09 28.54 -20.14
C LYS A 91 6.39 28.68 -21.65
N ARG A 92 6.24 27.61 -22.43
CA ARG A 92 6.43 27.65 -23.90
C ARG A 92 5.35 28.41 -24.66
N ARG A 93 4.15 28.58 -24.10
CA ARG A 93 3.08 29.39 -24.71
C ARG A 93 3.23 30.88 -24.40
N SER A 94 3.78 31.23 -23.23
CA SER A 94 4.05 32.62 -22.86
C SER A 94 5.30 33.20 -23.52
N ALA A 95 6.31 32.37 -23.83
CA ALA A 95 7.51 32.80 -24.56
C ALA A 95 7.32 32.92 -26.09
N LYS A 96 6.11 32.66 -26.59
CA LYS A 96 5.75 32.69 -28.02
C LYS A 96 4.75 33.81 -28.36
N ARG A 97 4.52 34.73 -27.42
CA ARG A 97 3.72 35.94 -27.56
C ARG A 97 4.61 37.15 -27.41
#